data_AF-A0AA45G8N3-F1
#
_entry.id   AF-A0AA45G8N3-F1
#
_cell.length_a   1.000
_cell.length_b   1.000
_cell.length_c   1.000
_cell.angle_alpha   90.00
_cell.angle_beta   90.00
_cell.angle_gamma   90.00
#
_symmetry.space_group_name_H-M   'P 1'
#
loop_
_entity.id
_entity.type
_entity.pdbx_description
1 polymer ?
#
loop_
_entity_poly.entity_id
_entity_poly.type
_entity_poly.pdbx_seq_one_letter_code
_entity_poly.pdbx_strand_id
1 'polypeptide(L)'
;MTRGRAANHAYVILDRTDDHQQPHRGDDPNASSRSILAGVLQHVGAELSAHETITAEQEQWGSIAQLAAEYETIAAAAQHDGWASLVRTSGLTADQAQAAVESEAFGPLTAALRRAEVNHHDIETLLPRLIAARGFNDADDIAAVIHYRVARATARPAGSGRAAKHRERSA
;
A
#
# COMPACT_ATOMS: atom_id res chain seq x y z
N MET A 1 -21.30 -1.77 35.83
CA MET A 1 -20.93 -2.83 36.81
C MET A 1 -19.45 -3.12 36.65
N THR A 2 -18.69 -3.24 37.75
CA THR A 2 -17.23 -3.54 37.68
C THR A 2 -17.02 -5.02 37.34
N ARG A 3 -15.78 -5.52 37.21
CA ARG A 3 -15.50 -6.93 36.86
C ARG A 3 -15.03 -7.70 38.10
N GLY A 4 -15.97 -8.15 38.93
CA GLY A 4 -15.66 -9.05 40.06
C GLY A 4 -15.10 -10.38 39.54
N ARG A 5 -14.04 -10.90 40.19
CA ARG A 5 -13.32 -12.12 39.76
C ARG A 5 -14.20 -13.38 39.69
N ALA A 6 -15.21 -13.47 40.56
CA ALA A 6 -16.08 -14.64 40.65
C ALA A 6 -17.56 -14.32 40.39
N ALA A 7 -18.04 -13.14 40.80
CA ALA A 7 -19.40 -12.68 40.55
C ALA A 7 -19.53 -11.17 40.81
N ASN A 8 -20.56 -10.55 40.23
CA ASN A 8 -21.09 -9.26 40.68
C ASN A 8 -22.52 -9.45 41.15
N HIS A 9 -22.83 -8.88 42.31
CA HIS A 9 -24.17 -8.91 42.88
C HIS A 9 -24.73 -7.48 42.84
N ALA A 10 -25.93 -7.32 42.32
CA ALA A 10 -26.66 -6.07 42.35
C ALA A 10 -27.97 -6.30 43.12
N TYR A 11 -28.23 -5.43 44.10
CA TYR A 11 -29.45 -5.47 44.90
C TYR A 11 -30.35 -4.33 44.45
N VAL A 12 -31.60 -4.64 44.12
CA VAL A 12 -32.63 -3.66 43.76
C VAL A 12 -33.68 -3.70 44.86
N ILE A 13 -33.81 -2.62 45.61
CA ILE A 13 -34.83 -2.46 46.63
C ILE A 13 -35.99 -1.70 45.97
N LEU A 14 -37.18 -2.32 45.96
CA LEU A 14 -38.41 -1.70 45.43
C LEU A 14 -39.37 -1.21 46.53
N ASP A 15 -39.03 -1.44 47.80
CA ASP A 15 -39.92 -1.13 48.90
C ASP A 15 -39.94 0.38 49.18
N ARG A 16 -41.10 1.00 49.04
CA ARG A 16 -41.34 2.39 49.46
C ARG A 16 -41.97 2.34 50.85
N THR A 17 -41.16 2.56 51.88
CA THR A 17 -41.70 2.87 53.22
C THR A 17 -42.31 4.26 53.22
N ASP A 18 -43.60 4.32 53.56
CA ASP A 18 -44.50 5.47 53.75
C ASP A 18 -44.00 6.92 53.48
N ASP A 19 -44.62 7.50 52.46
CA ASP A 19 -45.29 8.82 52.35
C ASP A 19 -44.61 10.15 52.77
N HIS A 20 -43.32 10.20 53.16
CA HIS A 20 -42.70 11.48 53.56
C HIS A 20 -41.35 11.86 52.91
N GLN A 21 -40.91 11.20 51.84
CA GLN A 21 -39.75 11.67 51.06
C GLN A 21 -40.17 12.21 49.69
N GLN A 22 -39.82 13.48 49.43
CA GLN A 22 -40.04 14.14 48.15
C GLN A 22 -39.51 13.25 47.01
N PRO A 23 -40.31 12.95 45.98
CA PRO A 23 -39.86 12.11 44.87
C PRO A 23 -38.65 12.76 44.18
N HIS A 24 -37.57 11.99 44.05
CA HIS A 24 -36.41 12.41 43.26
C HIS A 24 -36.85 12.56 41.79
N ARG A 25 -36.53 13.71 41.20
CA ARG A 25 -36.90 14.05 39.82
C ARG A 25 -36.23 13.05 38.86
N GLY A 26 -36.98 12.06 38.39
CA GLY A 26 -36.51 11.01 37.48
C GLY A 26 -37.11 9.63 37.72
N ASP A 27 -37.77 9.40 38.85
CA ASP A 27 -38.38 8.10 39.16
C ASP A 27 -39.61 7.82 38.28
N ASP A 28 -39.51 6.79 37.42
CA ASP A 28 -40.67 6.21 36.75
C ASP A 28 -41.53 5.50 37.81
N PRO A 29 -42.79 5.94 38.05
CA PRO A 29 -43.67 5.36 39.05
C PRO A 29 -44.07 3.91 38.75
N ASN A 30 -43.84 3.41 37.53
CA ASN A 30 -44.12 2.04 37.11
C ASN A 30 -42.84 1.20 36.93
N ALA A 31 -41.69 1.67 37.40
CA ALA A 31 -40.44 0.91 37.29
C ALA A 31 -40.54 -0.42 38.04
N SER A 32 -40.40 -1.53 37.31
CA SER A 32 -40.28 -2.87 37.89
C SER A 32 -38.81 -3.22 38.08
N SER A 33 -38.49 -4.19 38.95
CA SER A 33 -37.10 -4.70 39.08
C SER A 33 -36.51 -5.07 37.72
N ARG A 34 -37.35 -5.58 36.82
CA ARG A 34 -36.94 -5.99 35.48
C ARG A 34 -36.56 -4.80 34.60
N SER A 35 -37.31 -3.70 34.63
CA SER A 35 -37.00 -2.52 33.82
C SER A 35 -35.76 -1.79 34.35
N ILE A 36 -35.60 -1.72 35.67
CA ILE A 36 -34.39 -1.16 36.29
C ILE A 36 -33.16 -2.00 35.95
N LEU A 37 -33.24 -3.32 36.10
CA LEU A 37 -32.12 -4.22 35.75
C LEU A 37 -31.80 -4.17 34.26
N ALA A 38 -32.81 -4.11 33.39
CA ALA A 38 -32.62 -3.95 31.95
C ALA A 38 -31.90 -2.63 31.63
N GLY A 39 -32.27 -1.52 32.27
CA GLY A 39 -31.58 -0.24 32.13
C GLY A 39 -30.12 -0.29 32.59
N VAL A 40 -29.83 -0.93 33.73
CA VAL A 40 -28.47 -1.10 34.25
C VAL A 40 -27.60 -1.97 33.35
N LEU A 41 -28.17 -3.02 32.74
CA LEU A 41 -27.47 -3.89 31.79
C LEU A 41 -27.24 -3.21 30.43
N GLN A 42 -28.16 -2.35 30.00
CA GLN A 42 -28.03 -1.56 28.76
C GLN A 42 -27.12 -0.33 28.94
N HIS A 43 -26.85 0.08 30.18
CA HIS A 43 -25.96 1.20 30.46
C HIS A 43 -24.50 0.83 30.23
N VAL A 44 -24.01 1.14 29.03
CA VAL A 44 -22.57 1.14 28.71
C VAL A 44 -21.95 2.39 29.32
N GLY A 45 -21.82 2.38 30.65
CA GLY A 45 -21.18 3.44 31.45
C GLY A 45 -19.76 3.08 31.88
N ALA A 46 -19.07 2.22 31.12
CA ALA A 46 -17.63 2.10 31.28
C ALA A 46 -17.01 3.14 30.34
N GLU A 47 -16.41 4.19 30.91
CA GLU A 47 -15.33 4.87 30.20
C GLU A 47 -14.38 3.79 29.66
N LEU A 48 -13.94 3.94 28.40
CA LEU A 48 -12.99 3.03 27.77
C LEU A 48 -11.93 2.63 28.79
N SER A 49 -11.71 1.33 28.96
CA SER A 49 -10.66 0.89 29.86
C SER A 49 -9.37 1.58 29.44
N ALA A 50 -8.51 1.94 30.40
CA ALA A 50 -7.19 2.48 30.08
C ALA A 50 -6.46 1.63 29.02
N HIS A 51 -6.71 0.32 28.98
CA HIS A 51 -6.15 -0.57 27.97
C HIS A 51 -6.78 -0.42 26.57
N GLU A 52 -8.09 -0.18 26.47
CA GLU A 52 -8.79 0.06 25.19
C GLU A 52 -8.47 1.45 24.65
N THR A 53 -8.34 2.45 25.53
CA THR A 53 -7.83 3.78 25.16
C THR A 53 -6.40 3.70 24.67
N ILE A 54 -5.51 2.97 25.36
CA ILE A 54 -4.13 2.75 24.91
C ILE A 54 -4.09 2.01 23.57
N THR A 55 -4.96 1.02 23.35
CA THR A 55 -4.99 0.28 22.07
C THR A 55 -5.48 1.17 20.93
N ALA A 56 -6.53 1.96 21.15
CA ALA A 56 -7.05 2.92 20.18
C ALA A 56 -6.06 4.05 19.91
N GLU A 57 -5.38 4.57 20.93
CA GLU A 57 -4.27 5.52 20.80
C GLU A 57 -3.08 4.89 20.07
N GLN A 58 -2.73 3.63 20.34
CA GLN A 58 -1.64 2.96 19.62
C GLN A 58 -1.97 2.75 18.13
N GLU A 59 -3.21 2.41 17.78
CA GLU A 59 -3.64 2.38 16.37
C GLU A 59 -3.67 3.77 15.73
N GLN A 60 -4.04 4.80 16.49
CA GLN A 60 -4.12 6.18 16.01
C GLN A 60 -2.75 6.85 15.87
N TRP A 61 -1.76 6.47 16.69
CA TRP A 61 -0.41 7.06 16.72
C TRP A 61 0.65 6.20 16.02
N GLY A 62 0.29 4.99 15.56
CA GLY A 62 1.19 4.03 14.92
C GLY A 62 0.58 3.35 13.69
N SER A 63 -0.31 4.02 12.97
CA SER A 63 -1.02 3.41 11.84
C SER A 63 -0.03 2.95 10.77
N ILE A 64 0.09 1.63 10.63
CA ILE A 64 0.83 0.97 9.54
C ILE A 64 0.38 1.51 8.18
N ALA A 65 -0.88 1.95 8.05
CA ALA A 65 -1.37 2.57 6.82
C ALA A 65 -0.72 3.94 6.55
N GLN A 66 -0.46 4.75 7.58
CA GLN A 66 0.26 6.02 7.42
C GLN A 66 1.73 5.77 7.03
N LEU A 67 2.42 4.86 7.72
CA LEU A 67 3.78 4.47 7.36
C LEU A 67 3.88 3.86 5.95
N ALA A 68 2.87 3.08 5.54
CA ALA A 68 2.78 2.54 4.19
C ALA A 68 2.58 3.65 3.15
N ALA A 69 1.72 4.64 3.40
CA ALA A 69 1.52 5.78 2.50
C ALA A 69 2.78 6.67 2.40
N GLU A 70 3.48 6.90 3.52
CA GLU A 70 4.76 7.60 3.54
C GLU A 70 5.82 6.81 2.75
N TYR A 71 5.91 5.50 2.97
CA TYR A 71 6.79 4.62 2.23
C TYR A 71 6.47 4.61 0.73
N GLU A 72 5.19 4.52 0.34
CA GLU A 72 4.76 4.56 -1.07
C GLU A 72 5.20 5.86 -1.75
N THR A 73 5.11 7.00 -1.03
CA THR A 73 5.55 8.29 -1.53
C THR A 73 7.06 8.34 -1.75
N ILE A 74 7.85 7.87 -0.77
CA ILE A 74 9.32 7.82 -0.88
C ILE A 74 9.75 6.81 -1.95
N ALA A 75 9.12 5.65 -2.01
CA ALA A 75 9.38 4.62 -2.99
C ALA A 75 9.03 5.08 -4.41
N ALA A 76 7.96 5.85 -4.60
CA ALA A 76 7.61 6.43 -5.89
C ALA A 76 8.68 7.43 -6.37
N ALA A 77 9.17 8.30 -5.48
CA ALA A 77 10.25 9.24 -5.80
C ALA A 77 11.57 8.50 -6.11
N ALA A 78 11.95 7.53 -5.27
CA ALA A 78 13.17 6.74 -5.44
C ALA A 78 13.16 5.91 -6.74
N GLN A 79 11.99 5.41 -7.16
CA GLN A 79 11.86 4.71 -8.43
C GLN A 79 12.18 5.62 -9.61
N HIS A 80 11.67 6.85 -9.63
CA HIS A 80 11.98 7.81 -10.71
C HIS A 80 13.48 8.08 -10.81
N ASP A 81 14.14 8.37 -9.70
CA ASP A 81 15.58 8.65 -9.67
C ASP A 81 16.42 7.44 -10.08
N GLY A 82 16.02 6.24 -9.66
CA GLY A 82 16.63 4.98 -10.08
C GLY A 82 16.55 4.77 -11.59
N TRP A 83 15.37 4.93 -12.18
CA TRP A 83 15.19 4.80 -13.63
C TRP A 83 15.94 5.87 -14.41
N ALA A 84 15.94 7.11 -13.94
CA ALA A 84 16.68 8.20 -14.58
C ALA A 84 18.20 7.93 -14.53
N SER A 85 18.70 7.37 -13.42
CA SER A 85 20.10 6.94 -13.30
C SER A 85 20.45 5.81 -14.28
N LEU A 86 19.57 4.82 -14.42
CA LEU A 86 19.73 3.74 -15.39
C LEU A 86 19.81 4.27 -16.82
N VAL A 87 18.93 5.20 -17.20
CA VAL A 87 18.96 5.83 -18.53
C VAL A 87 20.27 6.61 -18.74
N ARG A 88 20.73 7.37 -17.74
CA ARG A 88 22.01 8.11 -17.83
C ARG A 88 23.24 7.20 -17.97
N THR A 89 23.20 6.01 -17.38
CA THR A 89 24.32 5.05 -17.44
C THR A 89 24.23 4.07 -18.60
N SER A 90 23.19 4.17 -19.43
CA SER A 90 22.90 3.22 -20.51
C SER A 90 23.68 3.43 -21.82
N GLY A 91 24.62 4.37 -21.86
CA GLY A 91 25.46 4.67 -23.03
C GLY A 91 24.92 5.75 -23.97
N LEU A 92 23.87 6.47 -23.55
CA LEU A 92 23.45 7.72 -24.17
C LEU A 92 24.45 8.86 -23.84
N THR A 93 24.50 9.90 -24.68
CA THR A 93 25.14 11.15 -24.26
C THR A 93 24.33 11.82 -23.15
N ALA A 94 24.96 12.72 -22.39
CA ALA A 94 24.28 13.44 -21.31
C ALA A 94 23.01 14.17 -21.80
N ASP A 95 23.09 14.84 -22.95
CA ASP A 95 21.95 15.56 -23.54
C ASP A 95 20.83 14.62 -23.98
N GLN A 96 21.18 13.48 -24.58
CA GLN A 96 20.19 12.47 -24.99
C GLN A 96 19.49 11.84 -23.79
N ALA A 97 20.25 11.55 -22.73
CA ALA A 97 19.70 11.00 -21.50
C ALA A 97 18.77 12.02 -20.81
N GLN A 98 19.17 13.30 -20.77
CA GLN A 98 18.33 14.35 -20.18
C GLN A 98 17.02 14.51 -20.98
N ALA A 99 17.11 14.61 -22.31
CA ALA A 99 15.94 14.70 -23.18
C ALA A 99 15.00 13.49 -23.02
N ALA A 100 15.55 12.28 -22.84
CA ALA A 100 14.76 11.08 -22.61
C ALA A 100 14.07 11.07 -21.22
N VAL A 101 14.70 11.64 -20.19
CA VAL A 101 14.11 11.73 -18.83
C VAL A 101 13.02 12.80 -18.76
N GLU A 102 13.17 13.90 -19.49
CA GLU A 102 12.19 15.00 -19.56
C GLU A 102 11.01 14.71 -20.52
N SER A 103 11.11 13.66 -21.33
CA SER A 103 10.09 13.28 -22.30
C SER A 103 8.82 12.75 -21.62
N GLU A 104 7.65 13.09 -22.18
CA GLU A 104 6.36 12.49 -21.79
C GLU A 104 6.34 10.95 -21.96
N ALA A 105 7.18 10.42 -22.87
CA ALA A 105 7.32 8.98 -23.09
C ALA A 105 8.16 8.28 -21.99
N PHE A 106 8.74 9.02 -21.04
CA PHE A 106 9.51 8.44 -19.93
C PHE A 106 8.66 7.55 -19.02
N GLY A 107 7.41 7.94 -18.73
CA GLY A 107 6.47 7.11 -17.96
C GLY A 107 6.22 5.74 -18.62
N PRO A 108 5.76 5.70 -19.88
CA PRO A 108 5.64 4.44 -20.65
C PRO A 108 6.94 3.63 -20.73
N LEU A 109 8.09 4.28 -20.89
CA LEU A 109 9.39 3.61 -20.90
C LEU A 109 9.70 2.91 -19.58
N THR A 110 9.56 3.60 -18.44
CA THR A 110 9.83 3.00 -17.12
C THR A 110 8.87 1.86 -16.80
N ALA A 111 7.60 1.97 -17.22
CA ALA A 111 6.63 0.88 -17.09
C ALA A 111 7.04 -0.36 -17.92
N ALA A 112 7.57 -0.18 -19.13
CA ALA A 112 8.06 -1.28 -19.96
C ALA A 112 9.33 -1.92 -19.39
N LEU A 113 10.27 -1.12 -18.85
CA LEU A 113 11.46 -1.63 -18.18
C LEU A 113 11.12 -2.42 -16.91
N ARG A 114 10.22 -1.91 -16.07
CA ARG A 114 9.70 -2.63 -14.90
C ARG A 114 9.05 -3.95 -15.29
N ARG A 115 8.26 -3.98 -16.37
CA ARG A 115 7.66 -5.22 -16.88
C ARG A 115 8.73 -6.21 -17.36
N ALA A 116 9.80 -5.72 -17.99
CA ALA A 116 10.92 -6.55 -18.41
C ALA A 116 11.62 -7.19 -17.20
N GLU A 117 11.87 -6.41 -16.15
CA GLU A 117 12.48 -6.87 -14.90
C GLU A 117 11.62 -7.92 -14.19
N VAL A 118 10.31 -7.70 -14.10
CA VAL A 118 9.34 -8.69 -13.57
C VAL A 118 9.36 -9.99 -14.37
N ASN A 119 9.60 -9.92 -15.68
CA ASN A 119 9.76 -11.08 -16.56
C ASN A 119 11.20 -11.65 -16.56
N HIS A 120 12.01 -11.32 -15.56
CA HIS A 120 13.39 -11.78 -15.37
C HIS A 120 14.37 -11.38 -16.48
N HIS A 121 14.09 -10.28 -17.19
CA HIS A 121 15.08 -9.67 -18.05
C HIS A 121 16.03 -8.80 -17.23
N ASP A 122 17.33 -9.01 -17.41
CA ASP A 122 18.37 -8.13 -16.89
C ASP A 122 18.39 -6.82 -17.70
N ILE A 123 17.77 -5.79 -17.13
CA ILE A 123 17.62 -4.46 -17.72
C ILE A 123 18.95 -3.69 -17.84
N GLU A 124 19.90 -3.93 -16.93
CA GLU A 124 21.20 -3.27 -16.92
C GLU A 124 22.06 -3.74 -18.11
N THR A 125 21.88 -4.98 -18.55
CA THR A 125 22.56 -5.48 -19.76
C THR A 125 21.73 -5.31 -21.02
N LEU A 126 20.40 -5.38 -20.93
CA LEU A 126 19.51 -5.26 -22.07
C LEU A 126 19.47 -3.84 -22.63
N LEU A 127 19.34 -2.83 -21.77
CA LEU A 127 19.13 -1.45 -22.21
C LEU A 127 20.34 -0.88 -22.99
N PRO A 128 21.60 -1.00 -22.50
CA PRO A 128 22.76 -0.53 -23.27
C PRO A 128 22.90 -1.22 -24.63
N ARG A 129 22.57 -2.52 -24.70
CA ARG A 129 22.60 -3.27 -25.97
C ARG A 129 21.58 -2.74 -26.97
N LEU A 130 20.37 -2.39 -26.52
CA LEU A 130 19.33 -1.83 -27.40
C LEU A 130 19.67 -0.42 -27.87
N ILE A 131 20.34 0.37 -27.04
CA ILE A 131 20.83 1.72 -27.37
C ILE A 131 21.95 1.64 -28.41
N ALA A 132 22.95 0.78 -28.17
CA ALA A 132 24.08 0.60 -29.08
C ALA A 132 23.69 -0.01 -30.44
N ALA A 133 22.58 -0.76 -30.50
CA ALA A 133 22.14 -1.43 -31.73
C ALA A 133 21.79 -0.47 -32.87
N ARG A 134 21.34 0.75 -32.57
CA ARG A 134 21.03 1.78 -33.59
C ARG A 134 21.04 3.17 -32.97
N GLY A 135 21.74 4.11 -33.59
CA GLY A 135 21.75 5.52 -33.16
C GLY A 135 20.38 6.20 -33.19
N PHE A 136 20.31 7.41 -32.62
CA PHE A 136 19.10 8.22 -32.45
C PHE A 136 19.08 9.48 -33.32
N ASN A 137 19.92 9.56 -34.35
CA ASN A 137 20.11 10.78 -35.14
C ASN A 137 18.82 11.29 -35.81
N ASP A 138 17.88 10.39 -36.13
CA ASP A 138 16.60 10.71 -36.77
C ASP A 138 15.40 10.60 -35.79
N ALA A 139 15.66 10.53 -34.48
CA ALA A 139 14.61 10.33 -33.49
C ALA A 139 14.08 11.68 -32.98
N ASP A 140 12.80 11.96 -33.23
CA ASP A 140 12.11 13.12 -32.65
C ASP A 140 11.91 12.99 -31.13
N ASP A 141 11.74 11.75 -30.65
CA ASP A 141 11.65 11.43 -29.22
C ASP A 141 12.45 10.15 -28.90
N ILE A 142 13.57 10.33 -28.21
CA ILE A 142 14.49 9.25 -27.83
C ILE A 142 13.80 8.27 -26.87
N ALA A 143 13.02 8.76 -25.90
CA ALA A 143 12.35 7.91 -24.92
C ALA A 143 11.30 7.02 -25.59
N ALA A 144 10.53 7.56 -26.54
CA ALA A 144 9.57 6.77 -27.33
C ALA A 144 10.26 5.67 -28.16
N VAL A 145 11.41 5.97 -28.78
CA VAL A 145 12.19 4.98 -29.53
C VAL A 145 12.73 3.88 -28.62
N ILE A 146 13.29 4.24 -27.46
CA ILE A 146 13.79 3.26 -26.48
C ILE A 146 12.63 2.39 -25.97
N HIS A 147 11.49 3.01 -25.62
CA HIS A 147 10.29 2.30 -25.19
C HIS A 147 9.85 1.26 -26.23
N TYR A 148 9.74 1.65 -27.50
CA TYR A 148 9.42 0.73 -28.59
C TYR A 148 10.42 -0.43 -28.70
N ARG A 149 11.73 -0.13 -28.60
CA ARG A 149 12.78 -1.16 -28.68
C ARG A 149 12.68 -2.16 -27.52
N VAL A 150 12.47 -1.68 -26.29
CA VAL A 150 12.30 -2.51 -25.09
C VAL A 150 11.08 -3.39 -25.23
N ALA A 151 9.92 -2.82 -25.57
CA ALA A 151 8.67 -3.56 -25.77
C ALA A 151 8.82 -4.65 -26.84
N ARG A 152 9.49 -4.33 -27.95
CA ARG A 152 9.74 -5.30 -29.02
C ARG A 152 10.69 -6.41 -28.60
N ALA A 153 11.74 -6.10 -27.83
CA ALA A 153 12.73 -7.09 -27.38
C ALA A 153 12.17 -8.06 -26.33
N THR A 154 11.22 -7.59 -25.50
CA THR A 154 10.63 -8.37 -24.39
C THR A 154 9.29 -9.01 -24.74
N ALA A 155 8.76 -8.75 -25.95
CA ALA A 155 7.54 -9.40 -26.45
C ALA A 155 7.68 -10.92 -26.64
N ARG A 156 8.91 -11.46 -26.70
CA ARG A 156 9.17 -12.90 -26.75
C ARG A 156 9.70 -13.33 -25.37
N PRO A 157 9.13 -14.36 -24.71
CA PRO A 157 9.70 -14.91 -23.48
C PRO A 157 11.16 -15.32 -23.73
N ALA A 158 12.04 -15.06 -22.76
CA ALA A 158 13.50 -15.13 -22.86
C ALA A 158 14.11 -16.50 -23.26
N GLY A 159 13.32 -17.49 -23.71
CA GLY A 159 13.74 -18.88 -23.88
C GLY A 159 13.22 -19.64 -25.11
N SER A 160 12.86 -19.02 -26.25
CA SER A 160 12.33 -19.77 -27.42
C SER A 160 13.15 -19.70 -28.72
N GLY A 161 14.43 -19.30 -28.68
CA GLY A 161 15.19 -19.01 -29.91
C GLY A 161 16.51 -19.76 -30.14
N ARG A 162 16.93 -20.66 -29.25
CA ARG A 162 18.18 -21.42 -29.41
C ARG A 162 17.95 -22.93 -29.39
N ALA A 163 17.32 -23.44 -30.44
CA ALA A 163 17.41 -24.84 -30.81
C ALA A 163 17.67 -24.96 -32.31
N ALA A 164 18.78 -25.63 -32.64
CA ALA A 164 19.11 -26.28 -33.91
C ALA A 164 19.28 -25.42 -35.17
N LYS A 165 20.51 -24.95 -35.39
CA LYS A 165 21.20 -25.18 -36.67
C LYS A 165 22.71 -25.23 -36.47
N HIS A 166 23.16 -26.21 -35.70
CA HIS A 166 24.54 -26.68 -35.81
C HIS A 166 24.60 -27.68 -36.96
N ARG A 167 25.60 -27.46 -37.80
CA ARG A 167 25.91 -28.15 -39.05
C ARG A 167 26.09 -29.65 -38.86
N GLU A 168 25.70 -30.41 -39.88
CA GLU A 168 26.52 -31.52 -40.35
C GLU A 168 26.62 -31.44 -41.87
N ARG A 169 27.75 -30.87 -42.31
CA ARG A 169 28.40 -31.20 -43.58
C ARG A 169 29.45 -32.23 -43.20
N SER A 170 29.42 -33.44 -43.75
CA SER A 170 30.60 -34.23 -44.13
C SER A 170 30.18 -35.56 -44.75
N ALA A 171 30.91 -35.91 -45.83
CA ALA A 171 30.95 -37.16 -46.60
C ALA A 171 29.77 -37.46 -47.52
#